data_AF-A0A2B4STS4-F1
#
_entry.id   AF-A0A2B4STS4-F1
#
_cell.length_a   1.000
_cell.length_b   1.000
_cell.length_c   1.000
_cell.angle_alpha   90.00
_cell.angle_beta   90.00
_cell.angle_gamma   90.00
#
_symmetry.space_group_name_H-M   'P 1'
#
loop_
_entity.id
_entity.type
_entity.pdbx_description
1 polymer ?
#
loop_
_entity_poly.entity_id
_entity_poly.type
_entity_poly.pdbx_seq_one_letter_code
_entity_poly.pdbx_strand_id
1 'polypeptide(L)'
;MKVLVTILLAFTLPVTFTKMLPRFSILQKMYLGNQRNGGLYNGSDVKEYLFPGKRSVLKFPLNATCILRMSAVLNVTTERSGSKKGRKGYHYFYERAPLLEYLKEEYGAPVVSNKTAVFRGQKGIMFVDIKDGDDSNDCSVLLWDGYGFHQAKGVLKHKNFLSAQLWPTRPDGCGINVNVQQSCFPSKAKVELRSGKKIPISELAIGETVKTFSKGGEIIFSPVVTFLDQAPDYKGHYYTITTEDNIKLTLSEAHLVFEFQLKLGGNTFRSVHASQIKPGDYILVHVSTYRAPIAKGVMSVTTAERLGAFAPVTREGTMIVDGVWVSCYADIVDHDLVDSFMSPLKSLYNMAPQMLGARGTFVHGYLKQVLRPIGLRLLGKEKFYQGPEGEESGGKEAVMTSVYH
;
A
#
# COMPACT_ATOMS: atom_id res chain seq x y z
N MET A 1 52.60 -31.96 -32.13
CA MET A 1 51.61 -32.97 -31.70
C MET A 1 51.10 -32.58 -30.33
N LYS A 2 49.82 -32.21 -30.22
CA LYS A 2 48.98 -32.06 -29.00
C LYS A 2 49.39 -30.99 -27.97
N VAL A 3 48.75 -29.81 -27.97
CA VAL A 3 47.47 -29.45 -27.32
C VAL A 3 47.62 -29.26 -25.80
N LEU A 4 47.50 -28.01 -25.33
CA LEU A 4 46.84 -27.69 -24.08
C LEU A 4 46.34 -26.23 -24.12
N VAL A 5 45.15 -26.03 -24.70
CA VAL A 5 44.33 -24.83 -24.48
C VAL A 5 43.43 -25.14 -23.30
N THR A 6 43.76 -24.60 -22.13
CA THR A 6 42.92 -24.73 -20.94
C THR A 6 41.75 -23.77 -21.07
N ILE A 7 40.59 -24.30 -21.47
CA ILE A 7 39.30 -23.59 -21.46
C ILE A 7 38.87 -23.45 -19.98
N LEU A 8 38.93 -22.23 -19.44
CA LEU A 8 38.19 -21.87 -18.23
C LEU A 8 36.70 -21.77 -18.61
N LEU A 9 35.97 -22.87 -18.46
CA LEU A 9 34.51 -22.86 -18.45
C LEU A 9 34.06 -22.28 -17.11
N ALA A 10 33.81 -20.97 -17.10
CA ALA A 10 33.05 -20.32 -16.04
C ALA A 10 31.63 -20.90 -16.07
N PHE A 11 31.33 -21.83 -15.16
CA PHE A 11 29.97 -22.20 -14.83
C PHE A 11 29.27 -20.97 -14.22
N THR A 12 28.64 -20.15 -15.06
CA THR A 12 27.61 -19.22 -14.61
C THR A 12 26.38 -20.06 -14.26
N LEU A 13 26.30 -20.53 -13.02
CA LEU A 13 25.02 -20.93 -12.47
C LEU A 13 24.10 -19.70 -12.53
N PRO A 14 22.92 -19.78 -13.16
CA PRO A 14 21.98 -18.68 -13.08
C PRO A 14 21.60 -18.52 -11.61
N VAL A 15 22.03 -17.44 -10.99
CA VAL A 15 21.52 -17.02 -9.69
C VAL A 15 20.08 -16.61 -9.94
N THR A 16 19.16 -17.58 -9.81
CA THR A 16 17.73 -17.32 -9.78
C THR A 16 17.46 -16.52 -8.52
N PHE A 17 17.32 -15.20 -8.66
CA PHE A 17 16.79 -14.36 -7.60
C PHE A 17 15.37 -14.83 -7.28
N THR A 18 15.20 -15.60 -6.21
CA THR A 18 13.89 -15.97 -5.66
C THR A 18 13.17 -14.68 -5.33
N LYS A 19 12.03 -14.44 -5.99
CA LYS A 19 11.19 -13.29 -5.67
C LYS A 19 10.59 -13.54 -4.28
N MET A 20 10.30 -12.49 -3.54
CA MET A 20 9.48 -12.63 -2.33
C MET A 20 8.03 -12.39 -2.69
N LEU A 21 7.12 -13.01 -1.94
CA LEU A 21 5.70 -12.69 -2.07
C LEU A 21 5.45 -11.19 -1.83
N PRO A 22 4.45 -10.59 -2.51
CA PRO A 22 3.95 -9.26 -2.19
C PRO A 22 3.59 -9.11 -0.70
N ARG A 23 3.54 -7.88 -0.19
CA ARG A 23 3.09 -7.63 1.18
C ARG A 23 1.69 -8.21 1.40
N PHE A 24 1.41 -8.68 2.61
CA PHE A 24 0.14 -9.34 2.92
C PHE A 24 -1.05 -8.40 2.69
N SER A 25 -0.91 -7.12 3.03
CA SER A 25 -1.91 -6.08 2.71
C SER A 25 -2.28 -5.98 1.22
N ILE A 26 -1.33 -6.22 0.32
CA ILE A 26 -1.58 -6.23 -1.14
C ILE A 26 -2.30 -7.52 -1.53
N LEU A 27 -1.87 -8.66 -0.99
CA LEU A 27 -2.54 -9.94 -1.25
C LEU A 27 -4.00 -9.92 -0.78
N GLN A 28 -4.28 -9.35 0.41
CA GLN A 28 -5.64 -9.16 0.92
C GLN A 28 -6.50 -8.33 -0.03
N LYS A 29 -5.99 -7.21 -0.54
CA LYS A 29 -6.73 -6.33 -1.48
C LYS A 29 -7.10 -7.04 -2.78
N MET A 30 -6.28 -7.97 -3.25
CA MET A 30 -6.53 -8.72 -4.49
C MET A 30 -7.32 -10.00 -4.26
N TYR A 31 -7.51 -10.40 -2.99
CA TYR A 31 -8.21 -11.62 -2.66
C TYR A 31 -9.68 -11.47 -3.01
N LEU A 32 -10.12 -12.28 -3.98
CA LEU A 32 -11.53 -12.41 -4.28
C LEU A 32 -12.16 -13.13 -3.09
N GLY A 33 -12.79 -12.39 -2.18
CA GLY A 33 -13.38 -12.91 -0.95
C GLY A 33 -14.63 -13.76 -1.16
N ASN A 34 -14.89 -14.72 -0.27
CA ASN A 34 -16.12 -15.52 -0.29
C ASN A 34 -17.27 -14.79 0.41
N GLN A 35 -18.43 -14.66 -0.26
CA GLN A 35 -19.62 -14.01 0.28
C GLN A 35 -20.05 -14.52 1.66
N ARG A 36 -19.93 -15.83 1.93
CA ARG A 36 -20.26 -16.41 3.25
C ARG A 36 -19.34 -15.94 4.38
N ASN A 37 -18.18 -15.40 4.03
CA ASN A 37 -17.13 -14.97 4.97
C ASN A 37 -16.84 -13.46 4.83
N GLY A 38 -17.81 -12.66 4.36
CA GLY A 38 -17.68 -11.20 4.25
C GLY A 38 -17.01 -10.69 2.96
N GLY A 39 -16.82 -11.56 1.97
CA GLY A 39 -16.32 -11.17 0.64
C GLY A 39 -17.42 -10.81 -0.36
N LEU A 40 -17.03 -10.44 -1.58
CA LEU A 40 -17.97 -9.97 -2.62
C LEU A 40 -18.49 -11.06 -3.56
N TYR A 41 -17.84 -12.23 -3.61
CA TYR A 41 -18.13 -13.24 -4.63
C TYR A 41 -18.54 -14.57 -4.02
N ASN A 42 -19.61 -15.20 -4.51
CA ASN A 42 -19.84 -16.62 -4.25
C ASN A 42 -18.91 -17.50 -5.13
N GLY A 43 -18.98 -18.83 -4.99
CA GLY A 43 -18.06 -19.73 -5.70
C GLY A 43 -18.21 -19.73 -7.23
N SER A 44 -19.44 -19.57 -7.72
CA SER A 44 -19.78 -19.47 -9.13
C SER A 44 -19.39 -18.10 -9.71
N ASP A 45 -19.58 -17.03 -8.94
CA ASP A 45 -19.26 -15.67 -9.38
C ASP A 45 -17.77 -15.49 -9.63
N VAL A 46 -16.88 -16.14 -8.85
CA VAL A 46 -15.43 -16.09 -9.10
C VAL A 46 -15.08 -16.70 -10.45
N LYS A 47 -15.64 -17.88 -10.76
CA LYS A 47 -15.37 -18.57 -12.02
C LYS A 47 -15.82 -17.70 -13.19
N GLU A 48 -16.97 -17.07 -13.08
CA GLU A 48 -17.52 -16.17 -14.10
C GLU A 48 -16.73 -14.86 -14.23
N TYR A 49 -16.35 -14.25 -13.11
CA TYR A 49 -15.57 -13.02 -13.08
C TYR A 49 -14.19 -13.20 -13.71
N LEU A 50 -13.51 -14.32 -13.41
CA LEU A 50 -12.19 -14.64 -13.93
C LEU A 50 -12.24 -15.15 -15.37
N PHE A 51 -13.32 -15.82 -15.77
CA PHE A 51 -13.49 -16.40 -17.11
C PHE A 51 -14.85 -16.01 -17.74
N PRO A 52 -15.04 -14.73 -18.06
CA PRO A 52 -16.31 -14.24 -18.60
C PRO A 52 -16.64 -14.94 -19.93
N GLY A 53 -17.89 -15.37 -20.09
CA GLY A 53 -18.38 -16.03 -21.31
C GLY A 53 -17.86 -17.46 -21.53
N LYS A 54 -17.09 -18.05 -20.61
CA LYS A 54 -16.50 -19.39 -20.77
C LYS A 54 -16.93 -20.42 -19.72
N ARG A 55 -17.92 -20.10 -18.88
CA ARG A 55 -18.35 -20.94 -17.75
C ARG A 55 -18.88 -22.32 -18.15
N SER A 56 -19.59 -22.42 -19.27
CA SER A 56 -20.12 -23.69 -19.81
C SER A 56 -19.07 -24.53 -20.52
N VAL A 57 -18.00 -23.90 -21.02
CA VAL A 57 -16.92 -24.54 -21.79
C VAL A 57 -15.79 -25.01 -20.89
N LEU A 58 -15.50 -24.25 -19.82
CA LEU A 58 -14.44 -24.57 -18.86
C LEU A 58 -15.01 -25.40 -17.70
N LYS A 59 -14.84 -26.72 -17.80
CA LYS A 59 -15.06 -27.63 -16.66
C LYS A 59 -13.92 -27.46 -15.65
N PHE A 60 -14.26 -26.93 -14.49
CA PHE A 60 -13.36 -26.82 -13.34
C PHE A 60 -13.73 -27.86 -12.27
N PRO A 61 -12.77 -28.36 -11.49
CA PRO A 61 -13.06 -29.12 -10.28
C PRO A 61 -14.06 -28.39 -9.35
N LEU A 62 -14.82 -29.15 -8.57
CA LEU A 62 -15.81 -28.62 -7.62
C LEU A 62 -15.18 -27.63 -6.63
N ASN A 63 -13.99 -27.94 -6.12
CA ASN A 63 -13.19 -27.14 -5.19
C ASN A 63 -12.29 -26.07 -5.83
N ALA A 64 -12.28 -25.94 -7.16
CA ALA A 64 -11.34 -25.06 -7.87
C ALA A 64 -11.41 -23.59 -7.43
N THR A 65 -12.55 -23.16 -6.87
CA THR A 65 -12.77 -21.78 -6.44
C THR A 65 -11.71 -21.29 -5.44
N CYS A 66 -11.28 -22.10 -4.47
CA CYS A 66 -10.27 -21.68 -3.48
C CYS A 66 -8.93 -21.37 -4.17
N ILE A 67 -8.55 -22.24 -5.09
CA ILE A 67 -7.32 -22.12 -5.88
C ILE A 67 -7.41 -20.95 -6.84
N LEU A 68 -8.57 -20.73 -7.47
CA LEU A 68 -8.81 -19.59 -8.34
C LEU A 68 -8.73 -18.25 -7.58
N ARG A 69 -9.27 -18.18 -6.36
CA ARG A 69 -9.15 -17.00 -5.49
C ARG A 69 -7.69 -16.74 -5.13
N MET A 70 -6.93 -17.78 -4.79
CA MET A 70 -5.49 -17.64 -4.53
C MET A 70 -4.71 -17.29 -5.79
N SER A 71 -5.04 -17.89 -6.92
CA SER A 71 -4.36 -17.59 -8.18
C SER A 71 -4.60 -16.14 -8.62
N ALA A 72 -5.76 -15.57 -8.28
CA ALA A 72 -6.03 -14.16 -8.53
C ALA A 72 -5.09 -13.23 -7.74
N VAL A 73 -4.64 -13.62 -6.53
CA VAL A 73 -3.69 -12.79 -5.76
C VAL A 73 -2.26 -12.82 -6.32
N LEU A 74 -1.96 -13.73 -7.25
CA LEU A 74 -0.60 -13.89 -7.79
C LEU A 74 -0.34 -13.06 -9.05
N ASN A 75 -1.39 -12.48 -9.67
CA ASN A 75 -1.28 -11.62 -10.86
C ASN A 75 -0.35 -12.19 -11.96
N VAL A 76 -0.51 -13.47 -12.29
CA VAL A 76 0.35 -14.15 -13.26
C VAL A 76 0.03 -13.68 -14.68
N THR A 77 0.96 -12.98 -15.32
CA THR A 77 0.77 -12.41 -16.67
C THR A 77 1.27 -13.32 -17.79
N THR A 78 2.18 -14.25 -17.48
CA THR A 78 2.75 -15.21 -18.42
C THR A 78 2.07 -16.56 -18.30
N GLU A 79 1.87 -17.27 -19.41
CA GLU A 79 1.36 -18.63 -19.36
C GLU A 79 2.32 -19.55 -18.59
N ARG A 80 1.76 -20.37 -17.72
CA ARG A 80 2.47 -21.37 -16.91
C ARG A 80 1.78 -22.72 -17.04
N SER A 81 2.53 -23.80 -16.83
CA SER A 81 1.97 -25.16 -16.80
C SER A 81 0.82 -25.24 -15.81
N GLY A 82 -0.32 -25.82 -16.20
CA GLY A 82 -1.53 -25.93 -15.37
C GLY A 82 -2.27 -24.61 -15.09
N SER A 83 -1.90 -23.51 -15.74
CA SER A 83 -2.66 -22.25 -15.73
C SER A 83 -3.56 -22.13 -16.96
N LYS A 84 -4.64 -21.35 -16.86
CA LYS A 84 -5.50 -20.98 -18.00
C LYS A 84 -5.64 -19.49 -18.13
N LYS A 85 -5.56 -18.98 -19.35
CA LYS A 85 -5.80 -17.57 -19.66
C LYS A 85 -7.25 -17.20 -19.35
N GLY A 86 -7.43 -16.23 -18.46
CA GLY A 86 -8.72 -15.66 -18.10
C GLY A 86 -8.82 -14.19 -18.44
N ARG A 87 -9.48 -13.45 -17.56
CA ARG A 87 -9.75 -12.02 -17.72
C ARG A 87 -8.48 -11.18 -17.75
N LYS A 88 -8.48 -10.14 -18.59
CA LYS A 88 -7.45 -9.09 -18.70
C LYS A 88 -6.03 -9.62 -19.00
N GLY A 89 -5.92 -10.76 -19.68
CA GLY A 89 -4.63 -11.33 -20.08
C GLY A 89 -3.86 -12.05 -18.98
N TYR A 90 -4.45 -12.19 -17.79
CA TYR A 90 -3.86 -12.97 -16.71
C TYR A 90 -4.15 -14.47 -16.86
N HIS A 91 -3.29 -15.27 -16.25
CA HIS A 91 -3.37 -16.72 -16.21
C HIS A 91 -3.69 -17.17 -14.79
N TYR A 92 -4.63 -18.11 -14.66
CA TYR A 92 -5.09 -18.57 -13.36
C TYR A 92 -4.93 -20.08 -13.22
N PHE A 93 -4.35 -20.48 -12.10
CA PHE A 93 -4.32 -21.86 -11.63
C PHE A 93 -5.65 -22.23 -11.00
N TYR A 94 -6.07 -23.47 -11.22
CA TYR A 94 -7.34 -24.01 -10.72
C TYR A 94 -7.16 -25.40 -10.08
N GLU A 95 -5.92 -25.90 -10.03
CA GLU A 95 -5.50 -27.14 -9.39
C GLU A 95 -4.34 -26.88 -8.42
N ARG A 96 -4.23 -27.72 -7.39
CA ARG A 96 -3.30 -27.54 -6.26
C ARG A 96 -1.85 -27.73 -6.67
N ALA A 97 -1.55 -28.82 -7.37
CA ALA A 97 -0.18 -29.17 -7.72
C ALA A 97 0.49 -28.12 -8.61
N PRO A 98 -0.12 -27.63 -9.71
CA PRO A 98 0.47 -26.57 -10.53
C PRO A 98 0.70 -25.25 -9.78
N LEU A 99 -0.23 -24.87 -8.90
CA LEU A 99 -0.08 -23.66 -8.08
C LEU A 99 1.10 -23.78 -7.10
N LEU A 100 1.25 -24.94 -6.45
CA LEU A 100 2.36 -25.22 -5.54
C LEU A 100 3.70 -25.19 -6.26
N GLU A 101 3.77 -25.80 -7.44
CA GLU A 101 4.99 -25.81 -8.27
C GLU A 101 5.40 -24.38 -8.65
N TYR A 102 4.44 -23.57 -9.13
CA TYR A 102 4.67 -22.15 -9.40
C TYR A 102 5.19 -21.37 -8.18
N LEU A 103 4.63 -21.61 -6.99
CA LEU A 103 5.09 -20.93 -5.79
C LEU A 103 6.52 -21.33 -5.40
N LYS A 104 6.88 -22.61 -5.56
CA LYS A 104 8.24 -23.10 -5.32
C LYS A 104 9.24 -22.49 -6.30
N GLU A 105 8.89 -22.42 -7.58
CA GLU A 105 9.74 -21.86 -8.63
C GLU A 105 9.95 -20.36 -8.47
N GLU A 106 8.90 -19.58 -8.22
CA GLU A 106 9.01 -18.12 -8.14
C GLU A 106 9.47 -17.60 -6.78
N TYR A 107 9.04 -18.25 -5.69
CA TYR A 107 9.21 -17.75 -4.32
C TYR A 107 10.07 -18.64 -3.42
N GLY A 108 10.60 -19.74 -3.95
CA GLY A 108 11.47 -20.65 -3.20
C GLY A 108 10.71 -21.61 -2.28
N ALA A 109 11.46 -22.29 -1.41
CA ALA A 109 10.90 -23.30 -0.52
C ALA A 109 9.99 -22.69 0.58
N PRO A 110 8.83 -23.29 0.88
CA PRO A 110 7.97 -22.84 1.96
C PRO A 110 8.53 -23.21 3.33
N VAL A 111 8.04 -22.53 4.37
CA VAL A 111 8.14 -23.00 5.76
C VAL A 111 7.16 -24.15 5.93
N VAL A 112 7.66 -25.35 6.27
CA VAL A 112 6.84 -26.56 6.44
C VAL A 112 6.85 -27.00 7.91
N SER A 113 5.68 -27.25 8.49
CA SER A 113 5.58 -27.75 9.86
C SER A 113 4.25 -28.43 10.15
N ASN A 114 4.28 -29.40 11.06
CA ASN A 114 3.10 -30.00 11.70
C ASN A 114 2.73 -29.32 13.04
N LYS A 115 3.42 -28.24 13.43
CA LYS A 115 3.14 -27.46 14.63
C LYS A 115 2.63 -26.08 14.25
N THR A 116 1.38 -25.77 14.60
CA THR A 116 0.75 -24.48 14.28
C THR A 116 1.48 -23.29 14.88
N ALA A 117 2.17 -23.47 16.01
CA ALA A 117 2.97 -22.43 16.65
C ALA A 117 4.07 -21.84 15.75
N VAL A 118 4.62 -22.62 14.80
CA VAL A 118 5.68 -22.16 13.89
C VAL A 118 5.20 -21.04 12.97
N PHE A 119 3.90 -21.02 12.65
CA PHE A 119 3.33 -20.04 11.71
C PHE A 119 2.77 -18.79 12.38
N ARG A 120 2.78 -18.72 13.72
CA ARG A 120 2.24 -17.57 14.45
C ARG A 120 3.03 -16.31 14.12
N GLY A 121 2.32 -15.22 13.83
CA GLY A 121 2.92 -13.92 13.49
C GLY A 121 3.53 -13.85 12.08
N GLN A 122 3.68 -14.96 11.37
CA GLN A 122 4.10 -14.96 9.97
C GLN A 122 2.88 -14.80 9.08
N LYS A 123 2.90 -13.86 8.14
CA LYS A 123 1.79 -13.66 7.20
C LYS A 123 2.12 -14.30 5.85
N GLY A 124 1.12 -14.74 5.10
CA GLY A 124 1.31 -15.08 3.69
C GLY A 124 0.35 -16.11 3.11
N ILE A 125 0.83 -16.89 2.14
CA ILE A 125 0.03 -17.91 1.46
C ILE A 125 0.30 -19.24 2.14
N MET A 126 -0.72 -19.79 2.79
CA MET A 126 -0.63 -21.05 3.51
C MET A 126 -1.42 -22.14 2.81
N PHE A 127 -0.76 -23.26 2.56
CA PHE A 127 -1.39 -24.53 2.24
C PHE A 127 -1.50 -25.38 3.50
N VAL A 128 -2.63 -26.04 3.68
CA VAL A 128 -2.88 -26.96 4.79
C VAL A 128 -3.11 -28.36 4.23
N ASP A 129 -2.58 -29.35 4.95
CA ASP A 129 -2.80 -30.77 4.73
C ASP A 129 -3.63 -31.32 5.91
N ILE A 130 -4.73 -32.00 5.61
CA ILE A 130 -5.69 -32.50 6.61
C ILE A 130 -5.95 -33.98 6.31
N LYS A 131 -5.95 -34.85 7.34
CA LYS A 131 -6.01 -36.31 7.16
C LYS A 131 -7.38 -36.83 6.68
N ASP A 132 -8.46 -36.19 7.14
CA ASP A 132 -9.85 -36.60 6.89
C ASP A 132 -10.73 -35.39 6.54
N GLY A 133 -10.10 -34.28 6.14
CA GLY A 133 -10.80 -33.20 5.46
C GLY A 133 -11.01 -33.66 4.04
N ASP A 134 -12.25 -33.66 3.57
CA ASP A 134 -12.52 -33.92 2.17
C ASP A 134 -11.76 -32.88 1.34
N ASP A 135 -10.61 -33.26 0.78
CA ASP A 135 -9.79 -32.42 -0.11
C ASP A 135 -10.63 -31.84 -1.25
N SER A 136 -11.80 -32.44 -1.52
CA SER A 136 -12.76 -32.02 -2.52
C SER A 136 -13.74 -30.91 -2.08
N ASN A 137 -13.80 -30.54 -0.79
CA ASN A 137 -14.79 -29.57 -0.27
C ASN A 137 -14.23 -28.39 0.53
N ASP A 138 -13.06 -28.49 1.18
CA ASP A 138 -12.52 -27.37 1.98
C ASP A 138 -11.25 -26.74 1.39
N CYS A 139 -11.21 -25.39 1.46
CA CYS A 139 -10.12 -24.59 0.90
C CYS A 139 -8.78 -24.90 1.56
N SER A 140 -7.98 -25.71 0.89
CA SER A 140 -6.66 -26.13 1.38
C SER A 140 -5.55 -25.10 1.17
N VAL A 141 -5.86 -23.97 0.53
CA VAL A 141 -4.96 -22.85 0.28
C VAL A 141 -5.65 -21.52 0.57
N LEU A 142 -5.06 -20.73 1.47
CA LEU A 142 -5.69 -19.53 2.02
C LEU A 142 -4.66 -18.48 2.39
N LEU A 143 -5.13 -17.24 2.50
CA LEU A 143 -4.33 -16.15 3.05
C LEU A 143 -4.30 -16.28 4.57
N TRP A 144 -3.09 -16.36 5.12
CA TRP A 144 -2.83 -16.49 6.55
C TRP A 144 -2.29 -15.17 7.11
N ASP A 145 -2.99 -14.59 8.07
CA ASP A 145 -2.68 -13.26 8.63
C ASP A 145 -1.72 -13.30 9.84
N GLY A 146 -1.19 -14.48 10.17
CA GLY A 146 -0.35 -14.71 11.35
C GLY A 146 -1.11 -15.34 12.51
N TYR A 147 -2.43 -15.25 12.55
CA TYR A 147 -3.25 -15.75 13.65
C TYR A 147 -4.45 -16.57 13.18
N GLY A 148 -4.89 -16.35 11.94
CA GLY A 148 -5.98 -17.07 11.31
C GLY A 148 -5.98 -16.94 9.79
N PHE A 149 -7.01 -17.53 9.19
CA PHE A 149 -7.23 -17.44 7.75
C PHE A 149 -8.15 -16.26 7.41
N HIS A 150 -7.67 -15.39 6.53
CA HIS A 150 -8.43 -14.26 6.04
C HIS A 150 -9.68 -14.72 5.28
N GLN A 151 -10.86 -14.26 5.72
CA GLN A 151 -12.17 -14.58 5.14
C GLN A 151 -12.41 -16.10 4.94
N ALA A 152 -11.95 -16.91 5.88
CA ALA A 152 -12.26 -18.32 5.99
C ALA A 152 -12.65 -18.71 7.42
N LYS A 153 -13.65 -19.58 7.55
CA LYS A 153 -14.10 -20.16 8.84
C LYS A 153 -14.05 -21.68 8.72
N GLY A 154 -13.71 -22.37 9.81
CA GLY A 154 -13.82 -23.84 9.89
C GLY A 154 -12.55 -24.64 9.57
N VAL A 155 -11.53 -24.04 8.97
CA VAL A 155 -10.28 -24.74 8.56
C VAL A 155 -9.54 -25.39 9.75
N LEU A 156 -9.64 -24.80 10.95
CA LEU A 156 -9.06 -25.36 12.17
C LEU A 156 -10.09 -26.14 13.03
N LYS A 157 -11.36 -26.20 12.61
CA LYS A 157 -12.37 -27.06 13.27
C LYS A 157 -12.20 -28.54 12.87
N HIS A 158 -11.41 -28.84 11.84
CA HIS A 158 -11.04 -30.21 11.50
C HIS A 158 -10.05 -30.73 12.54
N LYS A 159 -10.41 -31.79 13.28
CA LYS A 159 -9.60 -32.41 14.34
C LYS A 159 -8.30 -33.09 13.85
N ASN A 160 -7.95 -32.94 12.56
CA ASN A 160 -7.01 -33.79 11.84
C ASN A 160 -5.99 -32.99 11.00
N PHE A 161 -5.50 -31.85 11.50
CA PHE A 161 -4.38 -31.11 10.90
C PHE A 161 -3.12 -32.01 10.84
N LEU A 162 -2.54 -32.17 9.64
CA LEU A 162 -1.31 -32.95 9.44
C LEU A 162 -0.08 -32.04 9.36
N SER A 163 -0.12 -31.08 8.43
CA SER A 163 0.95 -30.15 8.17
C SER A 163 0.44 -28.89 7.49
N ALA A 164 1.25 -27.84 7.50
CA ALA A 164 1.06 -26.71 6.63
C ALA A 164 2.38 -26.31 5.97
N GLN A 165 2.23 -25.66 4.81
CA GLN A 165 3.29 -25.06 4.02
C GLN A 165 2.97 -23.57 3.88
N LEU A 166 3.80 -22.71 4.45
CA LEU A 166 3.62 -21.26 4.39
C LEU A 166 4.71 -20.65 3.51
N TRP A 167 4.30 -19.92 2.49
CA TRP A 167 5.16 -18.93 1.86
C TRP A 167 4.95 -17.61 2.59
N PRO A 168 5.93 -17.17 3.39
CA PRO A 168 5.80 -15.92 4.12
C PRO A 168 5.84 -14.76 3.13
N THR A 169 4.96 -13.79 3.35
CA THR A 169 5.11 -12.48 2.76
C THR A 169 6.23 -11.76 3.47
N ARG A 170 6.75 -10.70 2.85
CA ARG A 170 7.50 -9.70 3.61
C ARG A 170 6.65 -9.26 4.81
N PRO A 171 7.25 -9.07 5.99
CA PRO A 171 6.53 -8.52 7.12
C PRO A 171 5.78 -7.25 6.68
N ASP A 172 4.52 -7.10 7.10
CA ASP A 172 3.84 -5.81 6.96
C ASP A 172 4.52 -4.75 7.85
N GLY A 173 5.38 -5.17 8.78
CA GLY A 173 6.39 -4.34 9.38
C GLY A 173 7.45 -3.97 8.35
N CYS A 174 7.45 -2.70 7.93
CA CYS A 174 8.74 -2.07 7.71
C CYS A 174 9.56 -2.36 8.97
N GLY A 175 10.75 -2.96 8.84
CA GLY A 175 11.71 -2.89 9.93
C GLY A 175 11.80 -1.42 10.29
N ILE A 176 11.26 -1.07 11.46
CA ILE A 176 11.19 0.31 11.91
C ILE A 176 12.63 0.74 12.05
N ASN A 177 13.14 1.45 11.05
CA ASN A 177 14.21 2.37 11.33
C ASN A 177 13.51 3.51 12.09
N VAL A 178 13.78 3.63 13.39
CA VAL A 178 13.20 4.69 14.23
C VAL A 178 13.69 6.08 13.77
N ASN A 179 14.53 6.12 12.73
CA ASN A 179 14.95 7.28 11.94
C ASN A 179 14.18 7.47 10.61
N VAL A 180 13.03 6.83 10.37
CA VAL A 180 12.23 7.10 9.16
C VAL A 180 11.71 8.54 9.22
N GLN A 181 12.15 9.37 8.28
CA GLN A 181 11.54 10.67 7.99
C GLN A 181 10.09 10.41 7.53
N GLN A 182 9.16 10.64 8.45
CA GLN A 182 7.80 10.07 8.34
C GLN A 182 6.97 10.74 7.22
N SER A 183 7.32 11.95 6.81
CA SER A 183 6.58 12.78 5.85
C SER A 183 7.47 13.25 4.72
N CYS A 184 7.47 12.61 3.55
CA CYS A 184 8.28 13.11 2.44
C CYS A 184 7.86 12.56 1.07
N PHE A 185 8.35 13.24 0.04
CA PHE A 185 8.33 12.81 -1.35
C PHE A 185 9.73 12.36 -1.80
N PRO A 186 9.83 11.40 -2.73
CA PRO A 186 11.11 11.01 -3.33
C PRO A 186 11.64 12.08 -4.28
N SER A 187 12.95 12.09 -4.56
CA SER A 187 13.62 13.09 -5.41
C SER A 187 12.95 13.33 -6.77
N LYS A 188 12.34 12.28 -7.34
CA LYS A 188 11.73 12.28 -8.68
C LYS A 188 10.25 12.69 -8.70
N ALA A 189 9.61 12.86 -7.54
CA ALA A 189 8.25 13.40 -7.49
C ALA A 189 8.22 14.77 -8.17
N LYS A 190 7.14 15.11 -8.87
CA LYS A 190 7.07 16.32 -9.69
C LYS A 190 6.13 17.35 -9.11
N VAL A 191 6.57 18.60 -9.14
CA VAL A 191 5.76 19.79 -8.86
C VAL A 191 5.71 20.67 -10.10
N GLU A 192 4.67 21.49 -10.23
CA GLU A 192 4.53 22.43 -11.33
C GLU A 192 4.76 23.85 -10.83
N LEU A 193 5.69 24.59 -11.45
CA LEU A 193 5.96 25.99 -11.14
C LEU A 193 4.91 26.91 -11.76
N ARG A 194 4.88 28.18 -11.33
CA ARG A 194 4.04 29.25 -11.94
C ARG A 194 4.23 29.37 -13.47
N SER A 195 5.42 29.08 -13.97
CA SER A 195 5.72 29.06 -15.40
C SER A 195 5.08 27.92 -16.18
N GLY A 196 4.43 26.96 -15.50
CA GLY A 196 3.93 25.71 -16.08
C GLY A 196 5.00 24.63 -16.22
N LYS A 197 6.27 24.93 -15.95
CA LYS A 197 7.36 23.94 -15.97
C LYS A 197 7.14 22.93 -14.84
N LYS A 198 7.19 21.64 -15.17
CA LYS A 198 7.21 20.55 -14.18
C LYS A 198 8.66 20.20 -13.85
N ILE A 199 9.03 20.33 -12.58
CA ILE A 199 10.38 20.04 -12.09
C ILE A 199 10.33 18.89 -11.08
N PRO A 200 11.41 18.09 -10.94
CA PRO A 200 11.54 17.17 -9.82
C PRO A 200 11.64 17.96 -8.51
N ILE A 201 11.07 17.42 -7.43
CA ILE A 201 11.00 18.08 -6.13
C ILE A 201 12.39 18.27 -5.50
N SER A 202 13.38 17.49 -5.93
CA SER A 202 14.78 17.64 -5.54
C SER A 202 15.45 18.90 -6.10
N GLU A 203 14.90 19.51 -7.15
CA GLU A 203 15.35 20.78 -7.71
C GLU A 203 14.57 21.99 -7.14
N LEU A 204 13.53 21.75 -6.34
CA LEU A 204 12.66 22.81 -5.82
C LEU A 204 13.38 23.62 -4.74
N ALA A 205 13.38 24.95 -4.87
CA ALA A 205 13.99 25.87 -3.93
C ALA A 205 12.96 26.65 -3.09
N ILE A 206 13.38 27.08 -1.90
CA ILE A 206 12.60 28.02 -1.06
C ILE A 206 12.44 29.34 -1.84
N GLY A 207 11.23 29.89 -1.80
CA GLY A 207 10.83 31.09 -2.54
C GLY A 207 10.24 30.80 -3.92
N GLU A 208 10.49 29.63 -4.51
CA GLU A 208 9.82 29.26 -5.76
C GLU A 208 8.32 29.09 -5.55
N THR A 209 7.54 29.49 -6.55
CA THR A 209 6.09 29.41 -6.49
C THR A 209 5.58 28.19 -7.25
N VAL A 210 4.94 27.28 -6.50
CA VAL A 210 4.40 26.02 -7.01
C VAL A 210 2.89 26.05 -7.10
N LYS A 211 2.34 25.25 -8.02
CA LYS A 211 0.90 25.02 -8.14
C LYS A 211 0.39 24.28 -6.91
N THR A 212 -0.70 24.79 -6.36
CA THR A 212 -1.41 24.23 -5.22
C THR A 212 -2.90 24.58 -5.28
N PHE A 213 -3.64 24.42 -4.18
CA PHE A 213 -5.04 24.78 -4.05
C PHE A 213 -5.33 25.44 -2.71
N SER A 214 -6.27 26.39 -2.70
CA SER A 214 -6.71 27.07 -1.48
C SER A 214 -7.57 26.17 -0.60
N LYS A 215 -7.81 26.58 0.65
CA LYS A 215 -8.83 25.95 1.51
C LYS A 215 -10.22 25.84 0.85
N GLY A 216 -10.56 26.78 -0.03
CA GLY A 216 -11.79 26.77 -0.83
C GLY A 216 -11.79 25.80 -2.02
N GLY A 217 -10.67 25.11 -2.28
CA GLY A 217 -10.51 24.19 -3.41
C GLY A 217 -10.16 24.88 -4.73
N GLU A 218 -9.75 26.15 -4.70
CA GLU A 218 -9.37 26.87 -5.91
C GLU A 218 -7.90 26.62 -6.25
N ILE A 219 -7.58 26.34 -7.51
CA ILE A 219 -6.19 26.19 -7.95
C ILE A 219 -5.47 27.53 -7.89
N ILE A 220 -4.38 27.60 -7.11
CA ILE A 220 -3.57 28.79 -6.92
C ILE A 220 -2.08 28.47 -7.03
N PHE A 221 -1.24 29.51 -7.00
CA PHE A 221 0.21 29.39 -6.98
C PHE A 221 0.74 30.01 -5.69
N SER A 222 1.47 29.22 -4.89
CA SER A 222 1.91 29.59 -3.55
C SER A 222 3.42 29.40 -3.40
N PRO A 223 4.16 30.34 -2.76
CA PRO A 223 5.59 30.19 -2.56
C PRO A 223 5.89 29.06 -1.57
N VAL A 224 6.98 28.34 -1.82
CA VAL A 224 7.58 27.42 -0.84
C VAL A 224 8.27 28.25 0.23
N VAL A 225 7.82 28.17 1.47
CA VAL A 225 8.34 28.99 2.57
C VAL A 225 9.46 28.30 3.34
N THR A 226 9.46 26.97 3.37
CA THR A 226 10.50 26.17 4.02
C THR A 226 10.41 24.70 3.57
N PHE A 227 11.30 23.86 4.08
CA PHE A 227 11.19 22.41 4.04
C PHE A 227 11.22 21.87 5.46
N LEU A 228 10.27 21.00 5.82
CA LEU A 228 10.34 20.25 7.08
C LEU A 228 11.51 19.27 7.06
N ASP A 229 11.85 18.79 5.87
CA ASP A 229 12.89 17.80 5.66
C ASP A 229 13.50 17.86 4.26
N GLN A 230 14.81 17.62 4.19
CA GLN A 230 15.59 17.48 2.96
C GLN A 230 16.77 16.54 3.21
N ALA A 231 16.64 15.30 2.72
CA ALA A 231 17.73 14.33 2.70
C ALA A 231 17.86 13.73 1.29
N PRO A 232 18.65 14.35 0.38
CA PRO A 232 18.78 13.91 -1.01
C PRO A 232 19.33 12.48 -1.15
N ASP A 233 20.20 12.06 -0.25
CA ASP A 233 20.87 10.75 -0.29
C ASP A 233 20.09 9.64 0.46
N TYR A 234 18.97 9.99 1.09
CA TYR A 234 18.15 9.03 1.82
C TYR A 234 17.56 7.97 0.88
N LYS A 235 17.63 6.69 1.26
CA LYS A 235 16.92 5.61 0.57
C LYS A 235 15.79 5.13 1.46
N GLY A 236 14.56 5.32 0.99
CA GLY A 236 13.36 4.99 1.75
C GLY A 236 12.38 4.16 0.93
N HIS A 237 11.46 3.49 1.61
CA HIS A 237 10.33 2.84 0.96
C HIS A 237 9.18 3.84 0.79
N TYR A 238 8.69 3.95 -0.44
CA TYR A 238 7.60 4.85 -0.82
C TYR A 238 6.40 4.06 -1.35
N TYR A 239 5.22 4.59 -1.11
CA TYR A 239 3.94 4.15 -1.67
C TYR A 239 3.77 4.80 -3.03
N THR A 240 3.42 4.03 -4.06
CA THR A 240 2.98 4.52 -5.35
C THR A 240 1.51 4.17 -5.54
N ILE A 241 0.65 5.18 -5.43
CA ILE A 241 -0.79 5.10 -5.66
C ILE A 241 -1.04 5.37 -7.15
N THR A 242 -1.64 4.41 -7.85
CA THR A 242 -1.95 4.53 -9.28
C THR A 242 -3.46 4.62 -9.48
N THR A 243 -3.92 5.64 -10.19
CA THR A 243 -5.35 5.83 -10.52
C THR A 243 -5.75 5.14 -11.83
N GLU A 244 -7.05 5.13 -12.13
CA GLU A 244 -7.62 4.59 -13.38
C GLU A 244 -7.05 5.21 -14.66
N ASP A 245 -6.67 6.49 -14.61
CA ASP A 245 -6.03 7.21 -15.73
C ASP A 245 -4.50 7.09 -15.71
N ASN A 246 -3.95 6.11 -14.99
CA ASN A 246 -2.52 5.85 -14.87
C ASN A 246 -1.71 7.02 -14.29
N ILE A 247 -2.35 7.89 -13.50
CA ILE A 247 -1.68 8.94 -12.71
C ILE A 247 -1.08 8.27 -11.48
N LYS A 248 0.19 8.58 -11.19
CA LYS A 248 0.99 7.90 -10.17
C LYS A 248 1.55 8.88 -9.16
N LEU A 249 0.98 8.89 -7.96
CA LEU A 249 1.50 9.65 -6.83
C LEU A 249 2.47 8.77 -6.04
N THR A 250 3.71 9.23 -5.84
CA THR A 250 4.68 8.51 -5.00
C THR A 250 5.09 9.32 -3.76
N LEU A 251 4.86 8.77 -2.56
CA LEU A 251 5.05 9.47 -1.28
C LEU A 251 5.27 8.50 -0.10
N SER A 252 5.74 9.02 1.04
CA SER A 252 5.94 8.23 2.25
C SER A 252 4.60 7.75 2.82
N GLU A 253 4.66 6.75 3.69
CA GLU A 253 3.48 6.10 4.25
C GLU A 253 2.54 7.05 5.03
N ALA A 254 3.10 7.93 5.85
CA ALA A 254 2.32 8.84 6.68
C ALA A 254 1.83 10.09 5.90
N HIS A 255 2.31 10.33 4.68
CA HIS A 255 2.01 11.57 3.98
C HIS A 255 0.51 11.68 3.64
N LEU A 256 -0.10 12.83 3.89
CA LEU A 256 -1.54 13.00 3.72
C LEU A 256 -1.94 13.26 2.27
N VAL A 257 -2.92 12.48 1.80
CA VAL A 257 -3.58 12.59 0.49
C VAL A 257 -5.03 13.00 0.70
N PHE A 258 -5.57 13.80 -0.22
CA PHE A 258 -6.98 14.18 -0.16
C PHE A 258 -7.87 13.11 -0.84
N GLU A 259 -8.64 12.41 -0.02
CA GLU A 259 -9.64 11.41 -0.40
C GLU A 259 -11.00 12.09 -0.59
N PHE A 260 -11.69 11.72 -1.67
CA PHE A 260 -13.04 12.15 -1.98
C PHE A 260 -14.08 11.26 -1.29
N GLN A 261 -15.08 11.88 -0.66
CA GLN A 261 -16.20 11.19 -0.04
C GLN A 261 -17.54 11.67 -0.59
N LEU A 262 -18.31 10.74 -1.13
CA LEU A 262 -19.73 10.92 -1.40
C LEU A 262 -20.50 10.92 -0.08
N LYS A 263 -21.13 12.04 0.25
CA LYS A 263 -22.08 12.15 1.37
C LYS A 263 -23.43 12.63 0.88
N LEU A 264 -24.50 12.09 1.46
CA LEU A 264 -25.85 12.62 1.33
C LEU A 264 -25.88 14.02 1.97
N GLY A 265 -25.87 15.07 1.14
CA GLY A 265 -25.77 16.47 1.58
C GLY A 265 -24.67 17.29 0.88
N GLY A 266 -23.82 16.64 0.08
CA GLY A 266 -22.79 17.32 -0.71
C GLY A 266 -21.50 16.51 -0.79
N ASN A 267 -20.78 16.69 -1.89
CA ASN A 267 -19.45 16.10 -2.05
C ASN A 267 -18.46 16.77 -1.11
N THR A 268 -17.69 15.99 -0.35
CA THR A 268 -16.67 16.50 0.56
C THR A 268 -15.35 15.77 0.33
N PHE A 269 -14.25 16.32 0.83
CA PHE A 269 -12.96 15.65 0.84
C PHE A 269 -12.34 15.73 2.22
N ARG A 270 -11.49 14.77 2.54
CA ARG A 270 -10.72 14.73 3.79
C ARG A 270 -9.29 14.33 3.51
N SER A 271 -8.37 14.74 4.38
CA SER A 271 -7.01 14.22 4.40
C SER A 271 -6.97 12.85 5.08
N VAL A 272 -6.24 11.91 4.49
CA VAL A 272 -5.96 10.56 5.04
C VAL A 272 -4.51 10.19 4.77
N HIS A 273 -3.91 9.32 5.59
CA HIS A 273 -2.55 8.86 5.34
C HIS A 273 -2.47 8.00 4.07
N ALA A 274 -1.35 8.05 3.37
CA ALA A 274 -1.12 7.22 2.18
C ALA A 274 -1.22 5.71 2.47
N SER A 275 -0.87 5.26 3.69
CA SER A 275 -1.10 3.87 4.13
C SER A 275 -2.55 3.44 4.13
N GLN A 276 -3.47 4.37 4.40
CA GLN A 276 -4.89 4.09 4.52
C GLN A 276 -5.58 3.99 3.16
N ILE A 277 -4.97 4.53 2.08
CA ILE A 277 -5.51 4.46 0.72
C ILE A 277 -5.50 3.02 0.18
N LYS A 278 -6.61 2.62 -0.42
CA LYS A 278 -6.86 1.27 -0.97
C LYS A 278 -7.42 1.37 -2.39
N PRO A 279 -7.18 0.34 -3.24
CA PRO A 279 -7.91 0.21 -4.49
C PRO A 279 -9.42 0.25 -4.24
N GLY A 280 -10.14 1.04 -5.05
CA GLY A 280 -11.56 1.35 -4.85
C GLY A 280 -11.83 2.71 -4.20
N ASP A 281 -10.86 3.30 -3.50
CA ASP A 281 -10.98 4.66 -2.98
C ASP A 281 -10.87 5.68 -4.12
N TYR A 282 -11.31 6.91 -3.87
CA TYR A 282 -11.22 8.01 -4.82
C TYR A 282 -10.34 9.11 -4.26
N ILE A 283 -9.35 9.55 -5.02
CA ILE A 283 -8.45 10.64 -4.64
C ILE A 283 -8.63 11.85 -5.56
N LEU A 284 -8.34 13.04 -5.05
CA LEU A 284 -8.47 14.28 -5.81
C LEU A 284 -7.25 14.51 -6.71
N VAL A 285 -7.50 14.57 -8.01
CA VAL A 285 -6.49 14.78 -9.05
C VAL A 285 -6.71 16.13 -9.71
N HIS A 286 -5.62 16.83 -9.97
CA HIS A 286 -5.64 18.03 -10.81
C HIS A 286 -5.41 17.65 -12.28
N VAL A 287 -6.34 18.07 -13.14
CA VAL A 287 -6.22 17.96 -14.59
C VAL A 287 -6.24 19.37 -15.15
N SER A 288 -5.22 19.75 -15.94
CA SER A 288 -5.00 21.14 -16.36
C SER A 288 -6.16 21.78 -17.12
N THR A 289 -7.01 20.98 -17.78
CA THR A 289 -8.20 21.45 -18.49
C THR A 289 -9.36 21.83 -17.57
N TYR A 290 -9.32 21.49 -16.29
CA TYR A 290 -10.41 21.70 -15.34
C TYR A 290 -9.98 22.66 -14.23
N ARG A 291 -10.89 23.57 -13.86
CA ARG A 291 -10.69 24.52 -12.74
C ARG A 291 -10.81 23.86 -11.37
N ALA A 292 -11.52 22.74 -11.28
CA ALA A 292 -11.77 21.98 -10.06
C ALA A 292 -11.03 20.63 -10.11
N PRO A 293 -10.70 20.02 -8.95
CA PRO A 293 -10.16 18.67 -8.94
C PRO A 293 -11.19 17.66 -9.45
N ILE A 294 -10.69 16.55 -9.99
CA ILE A 294 -11.51 15.41 -10.37
C ILE A 294 -11.19 14.26 -9.43
N ALA A 295 -12.23 13.64 -8.88
CA ALA A 295 -12.10 12.40 -8.13
C ALA A 295 -11.75 11.26 -9.10
N LYS A 296 -10.64 10.56 -8.84
CA LYS A 296 -10.20 9.43 -9.66
C LYS A 296 -10.06 8.18 -8.82
N GLY A 297 -10.58 7.08 -9.34
CA GLY A 297 -10.53 5.77 -8.67
C GLY A 297 -9.09 5.27 -8.55
N VAL A 298 -8.73 4.80 -7.36
CA VAL A 298 -7.45 4.15 -7.09
C VAL A 298 -7.51 2.72 -7.61
N MET A 299 -6.56 2.35 -8.47
CA MET A 299 -6.47 1.02 -9.07
C MET A 299 -5.47 0.11 -8.38
N SER A 300 -4.36 0.67 -7.92
CA SER A 300 -3.34 -0.10 -7.20
C SER A 300 -2.55 0.80 -6.26
N VAL A 301 -2.05 0.17 -5.19
CA VAL A 301 -1.10 0.77 -4.26
C VAL A 301 0.07 -0.19 -4.18
N THR A 302 1.23 0.25 -4.64
CA THR A 302 2.47 -0.54 -4.65
C THR A 302 3.51 0.13 -3.79
N THR A 303 4.54 -0.61 -3.37
CA THR A 303 5.61 -0.05 -2.54
C THR A 303 6.96 -0.40 -3.13
N ALA A 304 7.86 0.56 -3.21
CA ALA A 304 9.21 0.34 -3.71
C ALA A 304 10.21 1.30 -3.06
N GLU A 305 11.48 0.90 -3.04
CA GLU A 305 12.56 1.78 -2.60
C GLU A 305 12.77 2.93 -3.60
N ARG A 306 12.96 4.15 -3.10
CA ARG A 306 13.29 5.36 -3.88
C ARG A 306 14.33 6.19 -3.14
N LEU A 307 14.99 7.06 -3.91
CA LEU A 307 15.99 8.00 -3.42
C LEU A 307 15.36 9.35 -3.05
N GLY A 308 15.92 9.96 -2.02
CA GLY A 308 15.63 11.29 -1.49
C GLY A 308 14.40 11.35 -0.61
N ALA A 309 14.43 12.22 0.39
CA ALA A 309 13.27 12.62 1.19
C ALA A 309 13.15 14.14 1.20
N PHE A 310 12.06 14.66 0.62
CA PHE A 310 11.78 16.10 0.54
C PHE A 310 10.38 16.40 1.09
N ALA A 311 10.29 17.34 2.01
CA ALA A 311 9.04 17.75 2.65
C ALA A 311 8.86 19.28 2.56
N PRO A 312 8.62 19.83 1.36
CA PRO A 312 8.37 21.25 1.20
C PRO A 312 7.07 21.70 1.89
N VAL A 313 7.08 22.94 2.36
CA VAL A 313 5.91 23.61 2.92
C VAL A 313 5.64 24.86 2.11
N THR A 314 4.44 24.96 1.55
CA THR A 314 3.98 26.19 0.89
C THR A 314 3.34 27.13 1.90
N ARG A 315 3.16 28.40 1.54
CA ARG A 315 2.39 29.35 2.36
C ARG A 315 0.95 28.86 2.60
N GLU A 316 0.38 28.11 1.66
CA GLU A 316 -0.97 27.56 1.75
C GLU A 316 -1.04 26.28 2.61
N GLY A 317 0.08 25.56 2.79
CA GLY A 317 0.09 24.29 3.51
C GLY A 317 -0.41 23.09 2.70
N THR A 318 -0.83 23.31 1.45
CA THR A 318 -1.26 22.32 0.47
C THR A 318 -0.30 22.29 -0.72
N MET A 319 -0.29 21.20 -1.49
CA MET A 319 0.45 21.09 -2.76
C MET A 319 -0.25 20.20 -3.77
N ILE A 320 0.14 20.33 -5.05
CA ILE A 320 -0.16 19.35 -6.10
C ILE A 320 1.15 18.68 -6.51
N VAL A 321 1.27 17.39 -6.18
CA VAL A 321 2.46 16.58 -6.47
C VAL A 321 2.07 15.42 -7.37
N ASP A 322 2.84 15.18 -8.43
CA ASP A 322 2.53 14.20 -9.48
C ASP A 322 1.10 14.34 -10.07
N GLY A 323 0.52 15.55 -9.99
CA GLY A 323 -0.84 15.83 -10.43
C GLY A 323 -1.94 15.49 -9.41
N VAL A 324 -1.59 15.11 -8.18
CA VAL A 324 -2.54 14.74 -7.12
C VAL A 324 -2.50 15.74 -5.97
N TRP A 325 -3.66 16.01 -5.37
CA TRP A 325 -3.79 16.91 -4.24
C TRP A 325 -3.27 16.26 -2.96
N VAL A 326 -2.34 16.93 -2.29
CA VAL A 326 -1.67 16.45 -1.08
C VAL A 326 -1.49 17.57 -0.06
N SER A 327 -1.37 17.21 1.21
CA SER A 327 -0.97 18.16 2.25
C SER A 327 0.54 18.38 2.25
N CYS A 328 1.02 19.50 2.80
CA CYS A 328 2.42 19.66 3.18
C CYS A 328 2.78 18.92 4.49
N TYR A 329 1.78 18.40 5.21
CA TYR A 329 1.93 17.80 6.54
C TYR A 329 1.55 16.31 6.55
N ALA A 330 1.99 15.60 7.58
CA ALA A 330 1.72 14.17 7.75
C ALA A 330 1.50 13.68 9.18
N ASP A 331 1.88 14.43 10.21
CA ASP A 331 1.87 13.88 11.58
C ASP A 331 0.44 13.80 12.15
N ILE A 332 -0.41 14.77 11.80
CA ILE A 332 -1.79 14.87 12.29
C ILE A 332 -2.74 14.86 11.09
N VAL A 333 -3.74 13.98 11.11
CA VAL A 333 -4.69 13.74 10.00
C VAL A 333 -5.52 14.98 9.66
N ASP A 334 -5.71 15.90 10.60
CA ASP A 334 -6.44 17.16 10.42
C ASP A 334 -5.54 18.25 9.82
N HIS A 335 -5.57 18.37 8.48
CA HIS A 335 -4.78 19.37 7.76
C HIS A 335 -5.06 20.80 8.22
N ASP A 336 -6.34 21.17 8.37
CA ASP A 336 -6.75 22.53 8.69
C ASP A 336 -6.21 22.97 10.05
N LEU A 337 -6.24 22.05 11.02
CA LEU A 337 -5.73 22.30 12.35
C LEU A 337 -4.21 22.45 12.35
N VAL A 338 -3.49 21.55 11.68
CA VAL A 338 -2.01 21.66 11.57
C VAL A 338 -1.64 22.96 10.87
N ASP A 339 -2.35 23.32 9.81
CA ASP A 339 -2.07 24.53 9.06
C ASP A 339 -2.27 25.78 9.93
N SER A 340 -3.32 25.80 10.74
CA SER A 340 -3.60 26.88 11.70
C SER A 340 -2.46 27.05 12.70
N PHE A 341 -1.93 25.95 13.26
CA PHE A 341 -0.79 26.00 14.18
C PHE A 341 0.54 26.35 13.51
N MET A 342 0.69 26.04 12.22
CA MET A 342 1.85 26.38 11.42
C MET A 342 1.79 27.81 10.88
N SER A 343 0.62 28.45 10.87
CA SER A 343 0.39 29.79 10.29
C SER A 343 1.34 30.89 10.83
N PRO A 344 1.57 31.03 12.15
CA PRO A 344 2.51 32.04 12.67
C PRO A 344 3.93 31.81 12.14
N LEU A 345 4.35 30.54 12.09
CA LEU A 345 5.67 30.14 11.63
C LEU A 345 5.82 30.34 10.11
N LYS A 346 4.79 30.00 9.32
CA LYS A 346 4.73 30.26 7.87
C LYS A 346 4.83 31.75 7.58
N SER A 347 4.14 32.59 8.36
CA SER A 347 4.19 34.05 8.21
C SER A 347 5.60 34.59 8.46
N LEU A 348 6.24 34.16 9.56
CA LEU A 348 7.62 34.53 9.90
C LEU A 348 8.61 34.13 8.80
N TYR A 349 8.54 32.89 8.30
CA TYR A 349 9.43 32.45 7.22
C TYR A 349 9.17 33.14 5.90
N ASN A 350 7.92 33.53 5.62
CA ASN A 350 7.59 34.28 4.42
C ASN A 350 8.16 35.72 4.44
N MET A 351 8.45 36.30 5.62
CA MET A 351 9.04 37.64 5.73
C MET A 351 10.51 37.70 5.30
N ALA A 352 11.27 36.63 5.51
CA ALA A 352 12.67 36.56 5.07
C ALA A 352 13.05 35.11 4.66
N PRO A 353 12.56 34.60 3.52
CA PRO A 353 12.68 33.19 3.14
C PRO A 353 14.14 32.71 3.02
N GLN A 354 15.04 33.59 2.57
CA GLN A 354 16.46 33.29 2.34
C GLN A 354 17.33 33.37 3.61
N MET A 355 16.85 34.07 4.65
CA MET A 355 17.56 34.26 5.93
C MET A 355 17.02 33.36 7.04
N LEU A 356 15.71 33.12 7.05
CA LEU A 356 15.01 32.36 8.10
C LEU A 356 14.58 30.96 7.64
N GLY A 357 14.48 30.69 6.33
CA GLY A 357 14.17 29.37 5.76
C GLY A 357 15.33 28.38 5.89
N ALA A 358 15.81 28.15 7.11
CA ALA A 358 16.95 27.29 7.39
C ALA A 358 16.52 25.81 7.38
N ARG A 359 16.68 25.12 6.24
CA ARG A 359 16.74 23.64 6.08
C ARG A 359 16.02 22.80 7.17
N GLY A 360 14.77 23.14 7.52
CA GLY A 360 13.94 22.41 8.48
C GLY A 360 14.37 22.33 9.95
N THR A 361 15.56 22.76 10.36
CA THR A 361 16.09 22.50 11.72
C THR A 361 15.25 23.11 12.83
N PHE A 362 14.86 24.38 12.69
CA PHE A 362 14.01 25.07 13.66
C PHE A 362 12.56 24.57 13.63
N VAL A 363 12.09 24.11 12.47
CA VAL A 363 10.71 23.64 12.28
C VAL A 363 10.50 22.26 12.91
N HIS A 364 11.49 21.38 12.77
CA HIS A 364 11.45 20.05 13.40
C HIS A 364 11.43 20.17 14.93
N GLY A 365 12.18 21.13 15.50
CA GLY A 365 12.13 21.46 16.93
C GLY A 365 10.75 21.95 17.38
N TYR A 366 10.16 22.91 16.66
CA TYR A 366 8.83 23.44 16.95
C TYR A 366 7.73 22.37 16.86
N LEU A 367 7.73 21.57 15.78
CA LEU A 367 6.78 20.46 15.60
C LEU A 367 6.84 19.46 16.75
N LYS A 368 8.05 19.05 17.12
CA LYS A 368 8.28 18.02 18.16
C LYS A 368 8.04 18.52 19.57
N GLN A 369 8.45 19.74 19.89
CA GLN A 369 8.44 20.26 21.27
C GLN A 369 7.17 21.04 21.62
N VAL A 370 6.49 21.62 20.64
CA VAL A 370 5.31 22.48 20.88
C VAL A 370 4.06 21.84 20.31
N LEU A 371 4.06 21.55 19.01
CA LEU A 371 2.86 21.15 18.27
C LEU A 371 2.38 19.74 18.67
N ARG A 372 3.28 18.76 18.77
CA ARG A 372 2.94 17.39 19.15
C ARG A 372 2.39 17.26 20.58
N PRO A 373 3.00 17.84 21.63
CA PRO A 373 2.44 17.80 22.98
C PRO A 373 1.08 18.50 23.10
N ILE A 374 0.88 19.63 22.41
CA ILE A 374 -0.39 20.35 22.40
C ILE A 374 -1.46 19.54 21.67
N GLY A 375 -1.15 19.03 20.47
CA GLY A 375 -2.08 18.22 19.69
C GLY A 375 -2.48 16.93 20.41
N LEU A 376 -1.53 16.25 21.08
CA LEU A 376 -1.83 15.05 21.88
C LEU A 376 -2.80 15.32 23.03
N ARG A 377 -2.73 16.51 23.64
CA ARG A 377 -3.65 16.93 24.72
C ARG A 377 -5.03 17.31 24.21
N LEU A 378 -5.12 17.91 23.02
CA LEU A 378 -6.37 18.44 22.47
C LEU A 378 -7.16 17.43 21.64
N LEU A 379 -6.48 16.51 20.94
CA LEU A 379 -7.08 15.68 19.89
C LEU A 379 -7.04 14.18 20.16
N GLY A 380 -6.34 13.74 21.22
CA GLY A 380 -6.06 12.34 21.46
C GLY A 380 -4.96 11.77 20.55
N LYS A 381 -4.51 10.56 20.86
CA LYS A 381 -3.41 9.88 20.14
C LYS A 381 -3.86 9.37 18.77
N GLU A 382 -5.12 9.03 18.63
CA GLU A 382 -5.77 8.46 17.44
C GLU A 382 -5.76 9.36 16.21
N LYS A 383 -5.52 10.67 16.39
CA LYS A 383 -5.39 11.64 15.29
C LYS A 383 -3.97 11.78 14.75
N PHE A 384 -3.00 11.17 15.43
CA PHE A 384 -1.61 11.13 15.00
C PHE A 384 -1.32 9.87 14.20
N TYR A 385 -0.34 9.93 13.32
CA TYR A 385 0.15 8.73 12.67
C TYR A 385 0.77 7.77 13.70
N GLN A 386 0.13 6.61 13.90
CA GLN A 386 0.55 5.59 14.86
C GLN A 386 1.38 4.45 14.22
N GLY A 387 1.76 4.58 12.95
CA GLY A 387 2.30 3.47 12.19
C GLY A 387 1.21 2.48 11.73
N PRO A 388 1.56 1.49 10.89
CA PRO A 388 0.59 0.55 10.30
C PRO A 388 -0.10 -0.38 11.32
N GLU A 389 0.30 -0.39 12.59
CA GLU A 389 -0.25 -1.25 13.65
C GLU A 389 -1.15 -0.50 14.66
N GLY A 390 -1.29 0.82 14.54
CA GLY A 390 -1.92 1.65 15.57
C GLY A 390 -3.45 1.76 15.57
N GLU A 391 -4.16 1.09 14.68
CA GLU A 391 -5.64 1.12 14.63
C GLU A 391 -6.32 0.15 15.62
N GLU A 392 -5.57 -0.64 16.41
CA GLU A 392 -6.16 -1.66 17.30
C GLU A 392 -6.56 -1.20 18.71
N SER A 393 -6.39 0.08 19.09
CA SER A 393 -6.66 0.52 20.48
C SER A 393 -7.55 1.76 20.63
N GLY A 394 -8.60 1.87 19.81
CA GLY A 394 -9.44 3.06 19.76
C GLY A 394 -10.96 2.82 19.73
N GLY A 395 -11.47 1.85 20.47
CA GLY A 395 -12.92 1.65 20.63
C GLY A 395 -13.25 0.95 21.94
N LYS A 396 -13.77 1.71 22.91
CA LYS A 396 -14.31 1.18 24.18
C LYS A 396 -15.55 0.32 23.92
N GLU A 397 -15.57 -0.81 24.63
CA GLU A 397 -16.71 -1.61 25.10
C GLU A 397 -17.97 -1.73 24.22
N ALA A 398 -18.14 -2.91 23.63
CA ALA A 398 -19.43 -3.57 23.58
C ALA A 398 -19.24 -5.06 23.95
N VAL A 399 -19.58 -5.36 25.21
CA VAL A 399 -20.05 -6.63 25.76
C VAL A 399 -19.39 -7.91 25.22
N MET A 400 -18.51 -8.43 26.05
CA MET A 400 -18.12 -9.83 26.10
C MET A 400 -19.37 -10.70 26.34
N THR A 401 -19.86 -11.40 25.31
CA THR A 401 -20.66 -12.62 25.50
C THR A 401 -19.95 -13.77 24.81
N SER A 402 -19.14 -14.46 25.62
CA SER A 402 -18.82 -15.87 25.42
C SER A 402 -20.14 -16.64 25.27
N VAL A 403 -20.33 -17.32 24.15
CA VAL A 403 -21.04 -18.60 24.15
C VAL A 403 -20.28 -19.56 23.26
N TYR A 404 -19.43 -20.36 23.91
CA TYR A 404 -19.19 -21.73 23.50
C TYR A 404 -20.52 -22.48 23.61
N HIS A 405 -21.00 -23.03 22.50
CA HIS A 405 -21.53 -24.38 22.42
C HIS A 405 -21.33 -24.91 21.00
#